data_AF-A0A3D9L287-F1
#
_entry.id   AF-A0A3D9L287-F1
#
_cell.length_a   1.000
_cell.length_b   1.000
_cell.length_c   1.000
_cell.angle_alpha   90.00
_cell.angle_beta   90.00
_cell.angle_gamma   90.00
#
_symmetry.space_group_name_H-M   'P 1'
#
loop_
_entity.id
_entity.type
_entity.pdbx_description
1 polymer ?
#
loop_
_entity_poly.entity_id
_entity_poly.type
_entity_poly.pdbx_seq_one_letter_code
_entity_poly.pdbx_strand_id
1 'polypeptide(L)' 'MSKIRNASRGLNTYPEKYQLDEYYPNNPENIRRFFRWSYRIVYQVNEKSIDILNVLHTSQEPNQE' A
#
# COMPACT_ATOMS: atom_id res chain seq x y z
N MET A 1 -5.81 0.85 -14.97
CA MET A 1 -6.32 1.91 -14.06
C MET A 1 -7.61 1.54 -13.31
N SER A 2 -8.71 1.14 -13.97
CA SER A 2 -10.01 0.87 -13.29
C SER A 2 -9.95 -0.14 -12.12
N LYS A 3 -9.18 -1.23 -12.28
CA LYS A 3 -9.12 -2.30 -11.28
C LYS A 3 -8.43 -1.89 -9.96
N ILE A 4 -7.38 -1.07 -10.01
CA ILE A 4 -6.69 -0.56 -8.82
C ILE A 4 -7.61 0.39 -8.05
N ARG A 5 -8.30 1.31 -8.75
CA ARG A 5 -9.27 2.22 -8.13
C ARG A 5 -10.38 1.47 -7.37
N ASN A 6 -10.89 0.38 -7.94
CA ASN A 6 -11.89 -0.46 -7.27
C ASN A 6 -11.32 -1.21 -6.06
N ALA A 7 -10.02 -1.54 -6.07
CA ALA A 7 -9.34 -2.11 -4.91
C ALA A 7 -9.20 -1.11 -3.77
N SER A 8 -8.80 0.12 -4.10
CA SER A 8 -8.57 1.19 -3.13
C SER A 8 -9.85 1.68 -2.47
N ARG A 9 -11.02 1.52 -3.11
CA ARG A 9 -12.31 1.86 -2.48
C ARG A 9 -12.59 1.11 -1.18
N GLY A 10 -12.13 -0.14 -1.08
CA GLY A 10 -12.29 -0.94 0.14
C GLY A 10 -11.40 -0.49 1.30
N LEU A 11 -10.36 0.31 1.03
CA LEU A 11 -9.45 0.81 2.07
C LEU A 11 -10.15 1.80 3.00
N ASN A 12 -11.14 2.56 2.51
CA ASN A 12 -11.85 3.55 3.34
C ASN A 12 -12.68 2.91 4.47
N THR A 13 -13.09 1.65 4.32
CA THR A 13 -13.91 0.96 5.31
C THR A 13 -13.07 0.34 6.42
N TYR A 14 -11.89 -0.18 6.10
CA TYR A 14 -10.99 -0.77 7.09
C TYR A 14 -9.53 -0.63 6.63
N PRO A 15 -8.94 0.57 6.77
CA PRO A 15 -7.61 0.87 6.24
C PRO A 15 -6.49 0.13 6.96
N GLU A 16 -6.74 -0.32 8.18
CA GLU A 16 -5.78 -1.05 9.02
C GLU A 16 -5.77 -2.57 8.77
N LYS A 17 -6.64 -3.06 7.87
CA LYS A 17 -6.76 -4.49 7.53
C LYS A 17 -5.44 -5.12 7.10
N TYR A 18 -4.61 -4.35 6.42
CA TYR A 18 -3.40 -4.85 5.78
C TYR A 18 -2.17 -4.60 6.64
N GLN A 19 -1.17 -5.45 6.45
CA GLN A 19 0.05 -5.46 7.23
C GLN A 19 0.83 -4.15 7.08
N LEU A 20 1.52 -3.74 8.14
CA LEU A 20 2.51 -2.67 8.10
C LEU A 20 3.59 -2.97 7.06
N ASP A 21 4.18 -1.95 6.45
CA ASP A 21 5.30 -2.14 5.53
C ASP A 21 6.63 -2.28 6.28
N GLU A 22 7.27 -3.45 6.17
CA GLU A 22 8.55 -3.80 6.80
C GLU A 22 9.74 -3.06 6.20
N TYR A 23 9.61 -2.54 4.98
CA TYR A 23 10.68 -1.78 4.31
C TYR A 23 10.75 -0.32 4.75
N TYR A 24 9.88 0.11 5.67
CA TYR A 24 9.92 1.42 6.30
C TYR A 24 10.34 1.27 7.77
N PRO A 25 11.66 1.31 8.07
CA PRO A 25 12.20 0.92 9.39
C PRO A 25 11.81 1.86 10.55
N ASN A 26 11.17 3.00 10.30
CA ASN A 26 10.65 3.93 11.31
C ASN A 26 9.18 4.29 11.04
N ASN A 27 8.40 3.30 10.61
CA ASN A 27 6.98 3.47 10.31
C ASN A 27 6.18 3.72 11.60
N PRO A 28 5.46 4.86 11.75
CA PRO A 28 4.61 5.14 12.90
C PRO A 28 3.29 4.36 12.85
N GLU A 29 3.36 3.09 12.45
CA GLU A 29 2.25 2.14 12.30
C GLU A 29 1.14 2.54 11.31
N ASN A 30 1.44 3.47 10.40
CA ASN A 30 0.45 4.02 9.48
C ASN A 30 0.77 3.74 8.00
N ILE A 31 2.00 3.32 7.66
CA ILE A 31 2.36 2.86 6.31
C ILE A 31 2.07 1.36 6.21
N ARG A 32 1.28 0.98 5.22
CA ARG A 32 0.77 -0.39 5.06
C ARG A 32 0.92 -0.85 3.63
N ARG A 33 0.92 -2.17 3.45
CA ARG A 33 1.12 -2.81 2.16
C ARG A 33 0.10 -3.91 1.90
N PHE A 34 -0.34 -4.03 0.66
CA PHE A 34 -1.09 -5.21 0.22
C PHE A 34 -0.69 -5.62 -1.19
N PHE A 35 -0.92 -6.89 -1.48
CA PHE A 35 -0.69 -7.46 -2.80
C PHE A 35 -2.01 -7.67 -3.50
N ARG A 36 -2.11 -7.20 -4.74
CA ARG A 36 -3.25 -7.50 -5.60
C ARG A 36 -2.79 -7.72 -7.02
N TRP A 37 -3.12 -8.89 -7.56
CA TRP A 37 -2.53 -9.40 -8.81
C TRP A 37 -1.01 -9.41 -8.69
N SER A 38 -0.31 -8.94 -9.72
CA SER A 38 1.14 -8.83 -9.76
C SER A 38 1.64 -7.47 -9.26
N TYR A 39 0.89 -6.81 -8.35
CA TYR A 39 1.26 -5.51 -7.81
C TYR A 39 1.31 -5.51 -6.28
N ARG A 40 2.36 -4.91 -5.73
CA ARG A 40 2.46 -4.47 -4.35
C ARG A 40 2.04 -3.01 -4.28
N ILE A 41 1.02 -2.73 -3.48
CA ILE A 41 0.50 -1.38 -3.27
C ILE A 41 0.87 -0.96 -1.86
N VAL A 42 1.60 0.14 -1.75
CA VAL A 42 2.02 0.77 -0.49
C VAL A 42 1.19 2.03 -0.30
N TYR A 43 0.60 2.18 0.88
CA TYR A 43 -0.26 3.31 1.20
C TYR A 43 -0.06 3.75 2.64
N GLN A 44 -0.35 5.02 2.90
CA GLN A 44 -0.33 5.62 4.23
C GLN A 44 -1.76 5.89 4.69
N VAL A 45 -2.03 5.54 5.93
CA VAL A 45 -3.28 5.89 6.63
C VAL A 45 -3.06 7.20 7.37
N ASN A 46 -3.84 8.22 7.04
CA ASN A 46 -3.91 9.47 7.78
C ASN A 46 -5.29 9.61 8.44
N GLU A 47 -5.44 10.57 9.33
CA GLU A 47 -6.70 10.80 10.06
C GLU A 47 -7.91 11.02 9.14
N LYS A 48 -7.70 11.61 7.95
CA LYS A 48 -8.77 12.02 7.02
C LYS A 48 -8.59 11.50 5.60
N SER A 49 -7.49 10.83 5.29
CA SER A 49 -7.15 10.40 3.94
C SER A 49 -6.36 9.10 3.93
N ILE A 50 -6.34 8.49 2.76
CA ILE A 50 -5.48 7.36 2.45
C ILE A 50 -4.68 7.75 1.23
N ASP A 51 -3.38 7.86 1.38
CA ASP A 51 -2.48 8.29 0.32
C ASP A 51 -1.74 7.05 -0.22
N ILE A 52 -1.88 6.79 -1.52
CA ILE A 52 -1.12 5.71 -2.16
C ILE A 52 0.28 6.23 -2.44
N LEU A 53 1.25 5.70 -1.70
CA LEU A 53 2.65 6.10 -1.80
C LEU A 53 3.32 5.46 -3.00
N ASN A 54 3.05 4.16 -3.26
CA ASN A 54 3.74 3.44 -4.31
C ASN A 54 2.93 2.25 -4.86
N VAL A 55 3.16 1.92 -6.13
CA VAL A 55 2.59 0.74 -6.80
C VAL A 55 3.69 0.06 -7.60
N LEU A 56 4.19 -1.04 -7.07
CA LEU A 56 5.33 -1.78 -7.60
C LEU A 56 4.82 -3.06 -8.24
N HIS A 57 5.32 -3.44 -9.42
CA HIS A 57 5.04 -4.76 -9.96
C HIS A 57 5.86 -5.80 -9.17
N THR A 58 5.26 -6.92 -8.76
CA THR A 58 5.93 -7.91 -7.89
C THR A 58 7.08 -8.65 -8.58
N SER A 59 7.16 -8.59 -9.90
CA SER A 59 8.30 -9.11 -10.66
C SER A 59 9.44 -8.09 -10.83
N GLN A 60 9.25 -6.83 -10.40
CA GLN A 60 10.36 -5.91 -10.29
C GLN A 60 11.06 -6.22 -8.97
N GLU A 61 12.30 -6.70 -9.08
CA GLU A 61 13.18 -6.75 -7.93
C GLU A 61 13.37 -5.32 -7.41
N PRO A 62 13.40 -5.12 -6.08
CA PRO A 62 13.73 -3.82 -5.54
C PRO A 62 15.12 -3.44 -6.04
N ASN A 63 15.22 -2.41 -6.88
CA ASN A 63 16.51 -1.82 -7.21
C ASN A 63 17.15 -1.40 -5.89
N GLN A 64 18.21 -2.12 -5.49
CA GLN A 64 19.07 -1.71 -4.40
C GLN A 64 19.96 -0.60 -4.98
N GLU A 65 19.51 0.66 -4.86
CA GLU A 65 20.39 1.82 -5.03
C GLU A 65 21.24 2.03 -3.77
#